data_AF-A0A7W3TCG5-F1
#
_entry.id   AF-A0A7W3TCG5-F1
#
_cell.length_a   1.000
_cell.length_b   1.000
_cell.length_c   1.000
_cell.angle_alpha   90.00
_cell.angle_beta   90.00
_cell.angle_gamma   90.00
#
_symmetry.space_group_name_H-M   'P 1'
#
loop_
_entity.id
_entity.type
_entity.pdbx_description
1 polymer ?
#
loop_
_entity_poly.entity_id
_entity_poly.type
_entity_poly.pdbx_seq_one_letter_code
_entity_poly.pdbx_strand_id
1 'polypeptide(L)'
;MPRSRLAPGVALVRVPGIGPAVRTVDGTFLRVNPGGVAEEDLVAALRTPGDPTDPAVARLLRAFERAGYLAPRNPGDPTDPAVPTESAPPV
;
A
#
# COMPACT_ATOMS: atom_id res chain seq x y z
N MET A 1 -7.14 4.87 14.64
CA MET A 1 -6.35 5.63 13.65
C MET A 1 -6.11 4.73 12.45
N PRO A 2 -6.50 5.11 11.22
CA PRO A 2 -6.30 4.24 10.06
C PRO A 2 -4.80 3.99 9.87
N ARG A 3 -4.41 2.71 9.88
CA ARG A 3 -3.05 2.29 9.53
C ARG A 3 -2.84 2.61 8.05
N SER A 4 -1.89 3.50 7.75
CA SER A 4 -1.46 3.71 6.36
C SER A 4 -0.98 2.40 5.75
N ARG A 5 -1.25 2.19 4.46
CA ARG A 5 -0.83 1.00 3.73
C ARG A 5 0.67 0.96 3.42
N LEU A 6 1.37 2.07 3.60
CA LEU A 6 2.81 2.14 3.36
C LEU A 6 3.58 1.32 4.40
N ALA A 7 4.68 0.72 3.94
CA ALA A 7 5.60 0.02 4.82
C ALA A 7 6.18 0.98 5.87
N PRO A 8 6.49 0.49 7.08
CA PRO A 8 7.12 1.32 8.11
C PRO A 8 8.44 1.90 7.58
N GLY A 9 8.62 3.22 7.76
CA GLY A 9 9.79 3.95 7.22
C GLY A 9 9.66 4.38 5.76
N VAL A 10 8.59 3.98 5.07
CA VAL A 10 8.27 4.44 3.71
C VAL A 10 7.22 5.54 3.76
N ALA A 11 7.46 6.64 3.05
CA ALA A 11 6.55 7.77 2.97
C ALA A 11 6.35 8.21 1.52
N LEU A 12 5.11 8.53 1.15
CA LEU A 12 4.84 9.24 -0.10
C LEU A 12 4.98 10.75 0.16
N VAL A 13 5.81 11.42 -0.63
CA VAL A 13 6.05 12.87 -0.56
C VAL A 13 5.75 13.52 -1.90
N ARG A 14 5.33 14.78 -1.87
CA ARG A 14 5.20 15.61 -3.07
C ARG A 14 6.49 16.42 -3.24
N VAL A 15 7.15 16.26 -4.39
CA VAL A 15 8.34 17.04 -4.74
C VAL A 15 7.93 18.18 -5.68
N PRO A 16 8.11 19.45 -5.29
CA PRO A 16 7.80 20.60 -6.14
C PRO A 16 8.49 20.48 -7.51
N GLY A 17 7.72 20.63 -8.59
CA GLY A 17 8.25 20.56 -9.96
C GLY A 17 8.51 19.15 -10.52
N ILE A 18 8.47 18.09 -9.70
CA ILE A 18 8.73 16.71 -10.16
C ILE A 18 7.50 15.79 -10.01
N GLY A 19 6.66 16.05 -9.01
CA GLY A 19 5.45 15.29 -8.71
C GLY A 19 5.61 14.35 -7.50
N PRO A 20 4.78 13.31 -7.38
CA PRO A 20 4.84 12.38 -6.25
C PRO A 20 6.12 11.53 -6.28
N ALA A 21 6.70 11.30 -5.10
CA ALA A 21 7.86 10.46 -4.91
C ALA A 21 7.73 9.61 -3.64
N VAL A 22 8.26 8.39 -3.68
CA VAL A 22 8.38 7.52 -2.50
C VAL A 22 9.73 7.77 -1.86
N ARG A 23 9.72 8.20 -0.60
CA ARG A 23 10.88 8.15 0.27
C ARG A 23 10.94 6.78 0.92
N THR A 24 11.99 6.04 0.64
CA THR A 24 12.28 4.75 1.27
C THR A 24 12.90 4.93 2.66
N VAL A 25 12.96 3.84 3.43
CA VAL A 25 13.60 3.79 4.76
C VAL A 25 15.06 4.24 4.73
N ASP A 26 15.77 3.94 3.64
CA ASP A 26 17.17 4.34 3.42
C ASP A 26 17.32 5.85 3.13
N GLY A 27 16.20 6.57 2.95
CA GLY A 27 16.20 7.99 2.56
C GLY A 27 16.29 8.20 1.05
N THR A 28 16.34 7.14 0.26
CA THR A 28 16.28 7.22 -1.21
C THR A 28 14.89 7.65 -1.68
N PHE A 29 14.85 8.62 -2.61
CA PHE A 29 13.62 9.12 -3.22
C PHE A 29 13.42 8.51 -4.62
N LEU A 30 12.28 7.88 -4.83
CA LEU A 30 11.91 7.27 -6.10
C LEU A 30 10.73 8.02 -6.70
N ARG A 31 10.91 8.58 -7.89
CA ARG A 31 9.83 9.28 -8.60
C ARG A 31 8.72 8.30 -8.95
N VAL A 32 7.49 8.66 -8.58
CA VAL A 32 6.29 7.92 -8.98
C VAL A 32 5.80 8.53 -10.28
N ASN A 33 5.62 7.70 -11.30
CA ASN A 33 4.88 8.10 -12.48
C ASN A 33 3.44 7.59 -12.33
N PRO A 34 2.47 8.45 -12.00
CA PRO A 34 1.09 8.02 -11.79
C PRO A 34 0.36 7.68 -13.10
N GLY A 35 0.95 7.96 -14.28
CA GLY A 35 0.44 7.49 -15.57
C GLY A 35 -0.98 7.93 -15.93
N GLY A 36 -1.50 8.98 -15.28
CA GLY A 36 -2.88 9.46 -15.45
C GLY A 36 -3.72 9.45 -14.17
N VAL A 37 -3.23 8.82 -13.10
CA VAL A 37 -3.86 8.86 -11.77
C VAL A 37 -3.65 10.22 -11.12
N ALA A 38 -4.71 10.81 -10.56
CA ALA A 38 -4.60 12.02 -9.76
C ALA A 38 -3.82 11.74 -8.47
N GLU A 39 -2.92 12.64 -8.09
CA GLU A 39 -2.08 12.44 -6.91
C GLU A 39 -2.90 12.30 -5.62
N GLU A 40 -4.00 13.05 -5.54
CA GLU A 40 -4.95 13.04 -4.43
C GLU A 40 -5.67 11.69 -4.27
N ASP A 41 -6.07 11.04 -5.36
CA ASP A 41 -6.62 9.68 -5.33
C ASP A 41 -5.59 8.65 -4.84
N LEU A 42 -4.33 8.78 -5.27
CA LEU A 42 -3.25 7.92 -4.79
C LEU A 42 -3.01 8.11 -3.29
N VAL A 43 -2.95 9.36 -2.82
CA VAL A 43 -2.77 9.68 -1.40
C VAL A 43 -3.95 9.15 -0.58
N ALA A 44 -5.18 9.31 -1.05
CA ALA A 44 -6.38 8.79 -0.39
C ALA A 44 -6.34 7.26 -0.27
N ALA A 45 -5.99 6.56 -1.36
CA ALA A 45 -5.92 5.10 -1.39
C ALA A 45 -4.78 4.50 -0.54
N LEU A 46 -3.71 5.26 -0.28
CA LEU A 46 -2.62 4.87 0.62
C LEU A 46 -2.94 5.15 2.09
N ARG A 47 -3.73 6.19 2.38
CA ARG A 47 -4.16 6.54 3.73
C ARG A 47 -5.29 5.66 4.23
N THR A 48 -6.22 5.31 3.34
CA THR A 48 -7.41 4.53 3.70
C THR A 48 -7.27 3.11 3.16
N PRO A 49 -7.24 2.09 4.04
CA PRO A 49 -7.33 0.71 3.59
C PRO A 49 -8.71 0.47 2.97
N GLY A 50 -8.73 0.08 1.69
CA GLY A 50 -9.94 -0.23 0.93
C GLY A 50 -9.62 -0.60 -0.52
N ASP A 51 -10.55 -1.22 -1.24
CA ASP A 51 -10.35 -1.46 -2.66
C ASP A 51 -10.53 -0.13 -3.41
N PRO A 52 -9.54 0.34 -4.18
CA PRO A 52 -9.69 1.58 -4.93
C PRO A 52 -10.75 1.40 -6.02
N THR A 53 -11.67 2.35 -6.13
CA THR A 53 -12.70 2.35 -7.18
C THR A 53 -12.08 2.53 -8.58
N ASP A 54 -10.92 3.18 -8.64
CA ASP A 54 -10.20 3.44 -9.87
C ASP A 54 -9.21 2.30 -10.21
N PRO A 55 -9.31 1.68 -11.40
CA PRO A 55 -8.45 0.55 -11.78
C PRO A 55 -6.99 0.96 -12.02
N ALA A 56 -6.72 2.21 -12.39
CA ALA A 56 -5.35 2.70 -12.54
C ALA A 56 -4.69 2.88 -11.16
N VAL A 57 -5.44 3.35 -10.15
CA VAL A 57 -5.00 3.36 -8.75
C VAL A 57 -4.72 1.93 -8.26
N ALA A 58 -5.60 0.96 -8.56
CA ALA A 58 -5.39 -0.44 -8.20
C ALA A 58 -4.08 -1.00 -8.78
N ARG A 59 -3.82 -0.70 -10.06
CA ARG A 59 -2.58 -1.11 -10.74
C ARG A 59 -1.34 -0.47 -10.13
N LEU A 60 -1.43 0.81 -9.74
CA LEU A 60 -0.33 1.51 -9.09
C LEU A 60 -0.06 0.95 -7.68
N LEU A 61 -1.10 0.66 -6.89
CA LEU A 61 -0.94 -0.02 -5.60
C LEU A 61 -0.29 -1.39 -5.74
N ARG A 62 -0.67 -2.19 -6.76
CA ARG A 62 0.00 -3.45 -7.06
C ARG A 62 1.48 -3.28 -7.41
N ALA A 63 1.86 -2.20 -8.10
CA ALA A 63 3.25 -1.91 -8.36
C ALA A 63 4.02 -1.58 -7.07
N PHE A 64 3.42 -0.81 -6.16
CA PHE A 64 4.00 -0.54 -4.84
C PHE A 64 4.13 -1.82 -3.99
N GLU A 65 3.13 -2.69 -4.03
CA GLU A 65 3.15 -3.99 -3.34
C GLU A 65 4.29 -4.87 -3.85
N ARG A 66 4.40 -5.03 -5.18
CA ARG A 66 5.48 -5.81 -5.81
C ARG A 66 6.87 -5.24 -5.54
N ALA A 67 6.97 -3.93 -5.34
CA ALA A 67 8.22 -3.27 -4.98
C ALA A 67 8.51 -3.26 -3.46
N GLY A 68 7.60 -3.79 -2.63
CA GLY A 68 7.78 -3.86 -1.18
C GLY A 68 7.57 -2.54 -0.45
N TYR A 69 6.94 -1.54 -1.08
CA TYR A 69 6.65 -0.23 -0.46
C TYR A 69 5.34 -0.23 0.33
N LEU A 70 4.49 -1.24 0.15
CA LEU A 70 3.33 -1.45 0.99
C LEU A 70 3.69 -2.37 2.15
N ALA A 71 3.11 -2.09 3.32
CA ALA A 71 3.17 -3.02 4.43
C ALA A 71 2.52 -4.33 3.97
N PRO A 72 3.11 -5.50 4.31
CA PRO A 72 2.44 -6.77 4.08
C PRO A 72 1.06 -6.70 4.72
N ARG A 73 0.01 -7.07 3.98
CA ARG A 73 -1.31 -7.28 4.59
C ARG A 73 -1.08 -8.26 5.73
N ASN A 74 -1.33 -7.81 6.96
CA ASN A 74 -1.21 -8.69 8.10
C ASN A 74 -2.16 -9.87 7.84
N PRO A 75 -1.70 -11.13 7.86
CA PRO A 75 -2.55 -12.32 7.66
C PRO A 75 -3.50 -12.58 8.86
N GLY A 76 -4.12 -11.52 9.37
CA GLY A 76 -5.09 -11.51 10.46
C GLY A 76 -5.98 -10.27 10.40
N ASP A 77 -6.10 -9.61 9.24
CA ASP A 77 -7.22 -8.72 8.98
C ASP A 77 -8.49 -9.58 8.98
N PRO A 78 -9.53 -9.28 9.79
CA PRO A 78 -10.71 -10.13 9.93
C PRO A 78 -11.54 -10.29 8.64
N THR A 79 -11.14 -9.63 7.54
CA THR A 79 -11.71 -9.80 6.20
C THR A 79 -11.05 -10.94 5.41
N ASP A 80 -9.94 -11.50 5.89
CA ASP A 80 -9.41 -12.77 5.41
C ASP A 80 -10.18 -13.87 6.16
N PRO A 81 -11.04 -14.68 5.49
CA PRO A 81 -11.68 -15.79 6.18
C PRO A 81 -10.56 -16.71 6.64
N ALA A 82 -10.28 -16.62 7.94
CA ALA A 82 -9.25 -17.37 8.62
C ALA A 82 -9.21 -18.78 8.04
N VAL A 83 -8.10 -19.14 7.39
CA VAL A 83 -7.81 -20.54 7.12
C VAL A 83 -7.98 -21.26 8.45
N PRO A 84 -8.99 -22.16 8.61
CA PRO A 84 -9.11 -22.89 9.85
C PRO A 84 -7.85 -23.74 9.91
N THR A 85 -6.94 -23.39 10.81
CA THR A 85 -5.88 -24.30 11.20
C THR A 85 -6.61 -25.44 11.90
N GLU A 86 -6.88 -26.48 11.12
CA GLU A 86 -7.25 -27.80 11.56
C GLU A 86 -6.23 -28.22 12.63
N SER A 87 -6.60 -28.00 13.88
CA SER A 87 -5.87 -28.46 15.05
C SER A 87 -6.92 -29.06 15.98
N ALA A 88 -7.30 -30.30 15.67
CA ALA A 88 -8.03 -31.15 16.59
C ALA A 88 -7.11 -32.35 16.93
N PRO A 89 -6.79 -32.57 18.22
CA PRO A 89 -5.84 -33.59 18.66
C PRO A 89 -6.44 -35.00 18.61
N PRO A 90 -5.61 -36.05 18.59
CA PRO A 90 -6.08 -37.43 18.66
C PRO A 90 -6.49 -37.80 20.09
N VAL A 91 -7.69 -38.35 20.26
CA VAL A 91 -8.06 -39.25 21.37
C VAL A 91 -8.89 -40.41 20.86
#